data_AF-A0A0A1URJ8-F1
#
_entry.id   AF-A0A0A1URJ8-F1
#
_cell.length_a   1.000
_cell.length_b   1.000
_cell.length_c   1.000
_cell.angle_alpha   90.00
_cell.angle_beta   90.00
_cell.angle_gamma   90.00
#
_symmetry.space_group_name_H-M   'P 1'
#
loop_
_entity.id
_entity.type
_entity.pdbx_description
1 polymer ?
#
loop_
_entity_poly.entity_id
_entity_poly.type
_entity_poly.pdbx_seq_one_letter_code
_entity_poly.pdbx_strand_id
1 'polypeptide(L)'
;MAQGNESETYLNLGWTGPHITFGSGYDVAHRKLRSSAFNNFPHATTEPSHIGIKTQTHLITTAEELKSRIKADVKATIPLEGVSVETENSCLRNVQTSSTSLVQVITATVEDPPALVDTSNLKLSAAALSVLQSPDGINKFQERYGDYFVYGALSRARFNAVCTIRTSSASIRNQIKTKLEATLTEAGSLSAVFESLSKSSSEWASTDIDIAMSGVKGQPACDKGYNYRA
;
A
#
# COMPACT_ATOMS: atom_id res chain seq x y z
N MET A 1 -9.59 11.55 29.77
CA MET A 1 -9.39 12.97 29.40
C MET A 1 -9.37 13.02 27.89
N ALA A 2 -10.44 13.55 27.29
CA ALA A 2 -10.57 13.71 25.86
C ALA A 2 -9.85 15.00 25.44
N GLN A 3 -9.00 14.93 24.43
CA GLN A 3 -8.50 16.11 23.72
C GLN A 3 -8.56 15.86 22.21
N GLY A 4 -9.45 16.62 21.56
CA GLY A 4 -9.23 17.20 20.24
C GLY A 4 -9.21 16.25 19.04
N ASN A 5 -10.38 15.76 18.66
CA ASN A 5 -10.68 15.44 17.26
C ASN A 5 -10.72 16.75 16.45
N GLU A 6 -9.67 17.08 15.70
CA GLU A 6 -9.83 17.77 14.43
C GLU A 6 -9.44 16.77 13.34
N SER A 7 -10.43 16.35 12.57
CA SER A 7 -10.27 15.48 11.41
C SER A 7 -9.55 16.27 10.31
N GLU A 8 -8.23 16.42 10.43
CA GLU A 8 -7.39 16.72 9.27
C GLU A 8 -7.66 15.62 8.23
N THR A 9 -8.41 15.97 7.19
CA THR A 9 -8.81 15.00 6.16
C THR A 9 -7.61 14.83 5.25
N TYR A 10 -6.67 13.98 5.67
CA TYR A 10 -5.48 13.68 4.90
C TYR A 10 -5.85 12.89 3.64
N LEU A 11 -5.38 13.37 2.51
CA LEU A 11 -5.52 12.69 1.23
C LEU A 11 -4.28 11.83 0.97
N ASN A 12 -4.45 10.51 0.91
CA ASN A 12 -3.36 9.61 0.54
C ASN A 12 -3.29 9.48 -0.98
N LEU A 13 -2.18 9.96 -1.55
CA LEU A 13 -1.84 9.81 -2.96
C LEU A 13 -0.84 8.67 -3.12
N GLY A 14 -1.01 7.85 -4.15
CA GLY A 14 -0.01 6.85 -4.50
C GLY A 14 1.23 7.56 -5.03
N TRP A 15 2.39 7.32 -4.41
CA TRP A 15 3.62 7.91 -4.90
C TRP A 15 4.02 7.24 -6.22
N THR A 16 3.70 7.90 -7.32
CA THR A 16 3.80 7.31 -8.66
C THR A 16 4.67 8.20 -9.56
N GLY A 17 5.98 7.99 -9.46
CA GLY A 17 6.99 8.65 -10.28
C GLY A 17 7.70 9.84 -9.59
N PRO A 18 8.71 10.42 -10.25
CA PRO A 18 9.56 11.47 -9.68
C PRO A 18 8.89 12.85 -9.64
N HIS A 19 7.70 13.01 -10.22
CA HIS A 19 7.03 14.30 -10.38
C HIS A 19 6.29 14.76 -9.12
N ILE A 20 6.05 13.87 -8.16
CA ILE A 20 5.52 14.24 -6.85
C ILE A 20 6.72 14.69 -6.01
N THR A 21 6.67 15.90 -5.47
CA THR A 21 7.67 16.41 -4.53
C THR A 21 6.96 17.07 -3.36
N PHE A 22 7.64 17.13 -2.20
CA PHE A 22 7.14 17.89 -1.06
C PHE A 22 6.84 19.34 -1.44
N GLY A 23 5.68 19.84 -1.04
CA GLY A 23 5.16 21.17 -1.35
C GLY A 23 4.45 21.26 -2.69
N SER A 24 4.50 20.23 -3.54
CA SER A 24 3.70 20.20 -4.77
C SER A 24 2.22 20.33 -4.45
N GLY A 25 1.51 21.10 -5.27
CA GLY A 25 0.08 21.27 -5.17
C GLY A 25 -0.69 20.07 -5.73
N TYR A 26 -1.94 19.90 -5.32
CA TYR A 26 -2.83 18.86 -5.83
C TYR A 26 -4.25 19.38 -6.02
N ASP A 27 -4.72 19.31 -7.25
CA ASP A 27 -6.08 19.65 -7.68
C ASP A 27 -6.93 18.38 -7.62
N VAL A 28 -7.89 18.33 -6.70
CA VAL A 28 -8.72 17.14 -6.44
C VAL A 28 -9.74 16.92 -7.54
N ALA A 29 -10.33 18.01 -8.05
CA ALA A 29 -11.37 17.94 -9.07
C ALA A 29 -10.83 17.30 -10.36
N HIS A 30 -9.61 17.66 -10.75
CA HIS A 30 -8.97 17.16 -11.97
C HIS A 30 -7.97 16.02 -11.71
N ARG A 31 -7.67 15.70 -10.44
CA ARG A 31 -6.66 14.70 -10.04
C ARG A 31 -5.28 14.98 -10.62
N LYS A 32 -4.87 16.25 -10.59
CA LYS A 32 -3.61 16.73 -11.19
C LYS A 32 -2.66 17.30 -10.14
N LEU A 33 -1.38 16.96 -10.28
CA LEU A 33 -0.32 17.68 -9.59
C LEU A 33 -0.18 19.09 -10.15
N ARG A 34 0.07 20.03 -9.25
CA ARG A 34 0.28 21.44 -9.53
C ARG A 34 1.62 21.89 -8.94
N SER A 35 2.11 23.02 -9.42
CA SER A 35 3.32 23.63 -8.86
C SER A 35 3.14 23.98 -7.39
N SER A 36 4.23 24.03 -6.63
CA SER A 36 4.21 24.52 -5.25
C SER A 36 3.81 26.00 -5.19
N ALA A 37 2.94 26.35 -4.24
CA ALA A 37 2.61 27.73 -3.92
C ALA A 37 3.64 28.40 -3.00
N PHE A 38 4.48 27.61 -2.33
CA PHE A 38 5.34 28.04 -1.24
C PHE A 38 6.74 28.41 -1.72
N ASN A 39 7.36 29.36 -1.03
CA ASN A 39 8.78 29.64 -1.19
C ASN A 39 9.59 28.80 -0.19
N ASN A 40 10.70 28.21 -0.61
CA ASN A 40 11.61 27.43 0.24
C ASN A 40 10.87 26.39 1.11
N PHE A 41 10.16 25.46 0.48
CA PHE A 41 9.47 24.41 1.20
C PHE A 41 10.48 23.58 2.03
N PRO A 42 10.23 23.37 3.34
CA PRO A 42 11.20 22.68 4.18
C PRO A 42 11.39 21.24 3.73
N HIS A 43 12.57 20.71 3.99
CA HIS A 43 12.83 19.29 3.78
C HIS A 43 12.06 18.48 4.82
N ALA A 44 11.48 17.37 4.37
CA ALA A 44 10.83 16.43 5.28
C ALA A 44 11.88 15.83 6.22
N THR A 45 11.52 15.72 7.49
CA THR A 45 12.31 15.02 8.49
C THR A 45 11.66 13.66 8.75
N THR A 46 12.48 12.63 8.84
CA THR A 46 12.08 11.32 9.36
C THR A 46 12.59 11.21 10.78
N GLU A 47 11.70 11.00 11.75
CA GLU A 47 12.17 10.58 13.06
C GLU A 47 12.75 9.16 12.97
N PRO A 48 13.92 8.89 13.58
CA PRO A 48 14.43 7.54 13.67
C PRO A 48 13.51 6.72 14.57
N SER A 49 12.78 5.76 14.01
CA SER A 49 11.98 4.81 14.78
C SER A 49 12.31 3.38 14.39
N HIS A 50 11.91 2.45 15.27
CA HIS A 50 11.98 1.03 14.98
C HIS A 50 11.06 0.69 13.80
N ILE A 51 11.64 0.16 12.74
CA ILE A 51 10.93 -0.39 11.59
C ILE A 51 10.14 -1.62 12.06
N GLY A 52 8.82 -1.49 12.13
CA GLY A 52 7.92 -2.59 12.49
C GLY A 52 7.53 -3.42 11.28
N ILE A 53 7.70 -4.74 11.34
CA ILE A 53 7.18 -5.66 10.32
C ILE A 53 5.79 -6.12 10.78
N LYS A 54 4.75 -5.81 10.00
CA LYS A 54 3.40 -6.31 10.20
C LYS A 54 3.14 -7.46 9.23
N THR A 55 2.89 -8.65 9.75
CA THR A 55 2.53 -9.81 8.93
C THR A 55 1.04 -10.08 9.06
N GLN A 56 0.39 -10.31 7.93
CA GLN A 56 -1.02 -10.70 7.83
C GLN A 56 -1.12 -11.94 6.97
N THR A 57 -1.86 -12.94 7.43
CA THR A 57 -2.10 -14.16 6.67
C THR A 57 -3.59 -14.34 6.47
N HIS A 58 -3.99 -14.62 5.24
CA HIS A 58 -5.39 -14.82 4.87
C HIS A 58 -5.54 -16.09 4.06
N LEU A 59 -6.53 -16.88 4.43
CA LEU A 59 -6.99 -18.01 3.63
C LEU A 59 -8.12 -17.54 2.73
N ILE A 60 -7.92 -17.64 1.43
CA ILE A 60 -8.88 -17.30 0.38
C ILE A 60 -9.50 -18.60 -0.13
N THR A 61 -10.80 -18.71 0.03
CA THR A 61 -11.55 -19.94 -0.27
C THR A 61 -12.57 -19.75 -1.40
N THR A 62 -12.89 -18.50 -1.74
CA THR A 62 -13.83 -18.14 -2.81
C THR A 62 -13.24 -17.12 -3.79
N ALA A 63 -13.79 -17.06 -5.01
CA ALA A 63 -13.41 -16.05 -5.99
C ALA A 63 -13.85 -14.64 -5.57
N GLU A 64 -14.96 -14.54 -4.83
CA GLU A 64 -15.51 -13.31 -4.28
C GLU A 64 -14.57 -12.71 -3.23
N GLU A 65 -14.02 -13.53 -2.34
CA GLU A 65 -12.99 -13.11 -1.36
C GLU A 65 -11.74 -12.58 -2.06
N LEU A 66 -11.27 -13.28 -3.09
CA LEU A 66 -10.14 -12.85 -3.91
C LEU A 66 -10.40 -11.48 -4.57
N LYS A 67 -11.57 -11.33 -5.23
CA LYS A 67 -11.97 -10.07 -5.88
C LYS A 67 -12.16 -8.94 -4.87
N SER A 68 -12.74 -9.21 -3.71
CA SER A 68 -12.92 -8.23 -2.65
C SER A 68 -11.59 -7.70 -2.15
N ARG A 69 -10.60 -8.59 -1.95
CA ARG A 69 -9.25 -8.22 -1.52
C ARG A 69 -8.51 -7.39 -2.55
N ILE A 70 -8.57 -7.78 -3.82
CA ILE A 70 -8.00 -6.98 -4.92
C ILE A 70 -8.64 -5.58 -4.96
N LYS A 71 -9.96 -5.48 -4.76
CA LYS A 71 -10.70 -4.20 -4.80
C LYS A 71 -10.42 -3.29 -3.59
N ALA A 72 -10.31 -3.84 -2.38
CA ALA A 72 -10.06 -3.05 -1.18
C ALA A 72 -8.72 -2.28 -1.28
N ASP A 73 -7.69 -2.93 -1.83
CA ASP A 73 -6.36 -2.34 -1.99
C ASP A 73 -6.33 -1.27 -3.10
N VAL A 74 -7.07 -1.46 -4.21
CA VAL A 74 -7.17 -0.45 -5.28
C VAL A 74 -7.86 0.84 -4.82
N LYS A 75 -8.83 0.74 -3.90
CA LYS A 75 -9.55 1.92 -3.37
C LYS A 75 -8.71 2.79 -2.44
N ALA A 76 -7.62 2.27 -1.89
CA ALA A 76 -6.77 3.01 -0.96
C ALA A 76 -5.87 4.06 -1.66
N THR A 77 -5.84 4.08 -2.99
CA THR A 77 -4.99 4.98 -3.77
C THR A 77 -5.84 5.81 -4.72
N ILE A 78 -5.76 7.14 -4.62
CA ILE A 78 -6.36 8.02 -5.61
C ILE A 78 -5.43 8.05 -6.83
N PRO A 79 -5.90 7.61 -8.02
CA PRO A 79 -5.08 7.60 -9.21
C PRO A 79 -4.88 9.04 -9.71
N LEU A 80 -3.62 9.40 -9.97
CA LEU A 80 -3.28 10.63 -10.69
C LEU A 80 -3.67 10.49 -12.16
N GLU A 81 -4.13 11.60 -12.77
CA GLU A 81 -4.45 11.58 -14.21
C GLU A 81 -3.21 11.19 -15.04
N GLY A 82 -3.38 10.23 -15.95
CA GLY A 82 -2.32 9.77 -16.84
C GLY A 82 -1.28 8.84 -16.20
N VAL A 83 -1.39 8.53 -14.91
CA VAL A 83 -0.45 7.63 -14.22
C VAL A 83 -1.11 6.29 -13.92
N SER A 84 -0.58 5.23 -14.52
CA SER A 84 -0.96 3.87 -14.18
C SER A 84 -0.27 3.51 -12.86
N VAL A 85 -1.06 3.36 -11.79
CA VAL A 85 -0.57 2.75 -10.55
C VAL A 85 -0.31 1.26 -10.87
N GLU A 86 0.96 0.85 -10.92
CA GLU A 86 1.29 -0.57 -10.90
C GLU A 86 0.83 -1.14 -9.56
N THR A 87 -0.36 -1.75 -9.57
CA THR A 87 -0.98 -2.26 -8.35
C THR A 87 -0.14 -3.36 -7.74
N GLU A 88 0.08 -3.26 -6.43
CA GLU A 88 0.87 -4.12 -5.53
C GLU A 88 0.50 -5.62 -5.54
N ASN A 89 -0.55 -6.01 -6.25
CA ASN A 89 -1.18 -7.33 -6.24
C ASN A 89 -1.15 -8.01 -7.62
N SER A 90 -0.16 -7.72 -8.47
CA SER A 90 0.01 -8.44 -9.75
C SER A 90 0.03 -9.96 -9.56
N CYS A 91 0.60 -10.44 -8.46
CA CYS A 91 0.61 -11.86 -8.08
C CYS A 91 -0.79 -12.45 -7.83
N LEU A 92 -1.77 -11.67 -7.36
CA LEU A 92 -3.14 -12.13 -7.10
C LEU A 92 -3.99 -12.17 -8.38
N ARG A 93 -3.62 -11.46 -9.43
CA ARG A 93 -4.41 -11.36 -10.67
C ARG A 93 -4.50 -12.68 -11.43
N ASN A 94 -3.51 -13.55 -11.28
CA ASN A 94 -3.44 -14.85 -11.96
C ASN A 94 -3.92 -16.02 -11.10
N VAL A 95 -4.38 -15.74 -9.88
CA VAL A 95 -4.79 -16.77 -8.94
C VAL A 95 -6.22 -17.21 -9.24
N GLN A 96 -6.43 -18.52 -9.37
CA GLN A 96 -7.74 -19.12 -9.60
C GLN A 96 -8.15 -19.99 -8.41
N THR A 97 -9.34 -19.72 -7.88
CA THR A 97 -9.97 -20.57 -6.87
C THR A 97 -10.95 -21.54 -7.55
N SER A 98 -11.02 -22.77 -7.04
CA SER A 98 -11.94 -23.81 -7.50
C SER A 98 -12.46 -24.64 -6.32
N SER A 99 -13.40 -25.56 -6.57
CA SER A 99 -13.88 -26.51 -5.56
C SER A 99 -12.81 -27.48 -5.05
N THR A 100 -11.67 -27.56 -5.75
CA THR A 100 -10.52 -28.40 -5.42
C THR A 100 -9.23 -27.59 -5.23
N SER A 101 -9.32 -26.27 -5.10
CA SER A 101 -8.16 -25.44 -4.76
C SER A 101 -8.40 -24.55 -3.55
N LEU A 102 -7.31 -24.26 -2.85
CA LEU A 102 -7.23 -23.31 -1.76
C LEU A 102 -6.11 -22.33 -2.07
N VAL A 103 -6.30 -21.09 -1.66
CA VAL A 103 -5.31 -20.05 -1.85
C VAL A 103 -5.01 -19.46 -0.49
N GLN A 104 -3.75 -19.45 -0.11
CA GLN A 104 -3.29 -18.72 1.07
C GLN A 104 -2.42 -17.56 0.63
N VAL A 105 -2.69 -16.40 1.21
CA VAL A 105 -1.93 -15.18 0.92
C VAL A 105 -1.29 -14.71 2.21
N ILE A 106 0.03 -14.62 2.20
CA ILE A 106 0.82 -14.01 3.26
C ILE A 106 1.24 -12.63 2.75
N THR A 107 0.96 -11.62 3.55
CA THR A 107 1.38 -10.25 3.31
C THR A 107 2.29 -9.83 4.47
N ALA A 108 3.53 -9.48 4.17
CA ALA A 108 4.40 -8.79 5.10
C ALA A 108 4.52 -7.33 4.67
N THR A 109 4.23 -6.42 5.59
CA THR A 109 4.31 -4.98 5.35
C THR A 109 5.34 -4.40 6.30
N VAL A 110 6.29 -3.68 5.71
CA VAL A 110 7.28 -2.88 6.42
C VAL A 110 6.91 -1.43 6.13
N GLU A 111 6.73 -0.65 7.17
CA GLU A 111 6.35 0.75 7.06
C GLU A 111 7.36 1.58 7.83
N ASP A 112 7.99 2.52 7.14
CA ASP A 112 8.81 3.53 7.79
C ASP A 112 7.90 4.60 8.38
N PRO A 113 8.33 5.32 9.44
CA PRO A 113 7.64 6.52 9.89
C PRO A 113 7.35 7.47 8.73
N PRO A 114 6.21 8.18 8.77
CA PRO A 114 5.95 9.20 7.77
C PRO A 114 7.04 10.27 7.85
N ALA A 115 7.64 10.57 6.70
CA ALA A 115 8.46 11.76 6.53
C ALA A 115 7.52 12.95 6.46
N LEU A 116 7.52 13.79 7.49
CA LEU A 116 6.63 14.95 7.59
C LEU A 116 7.44 16.24 7.44
N VAL A 117 6.81 17.25 6.84
CA VAL A 117 7.34 18.60 6.75
C VAL A 117 6.75 19.45 7.88
N ASP A 118 7.60 20.19 8.59
CA ASP A 118 7.16 21.19 9.55
C ASP A 118 6.44 22.34 8.82
N THR A 119 5.13 22.42 9.03
CA THR A 119 4.27 23.41 8.36
C THR A 119 4.16 24.74 9.12
N SER A 120 4.76 24.86 10.30
CA SER A 120 4.58 26.00 11.22
C SER A 120 5.01 27.35 10.64
N ASN A 121 5.96 27.35 9.69
CA ASN A 121 6.57 28.56 9.15
C ASN A 121 6.48 28.66 7.62
N LEU A 122 5.50 27.98 7.00
CA LEU A 122 5.32 28.03 5.55
C LEU A 122 4.93 29.44 5.08
N LYS A 123 5.59 29.91 4.03
CA LYS A 123 5.31 31.20 3.40
C LYS A 123 4.97 31.01 1.93
N LEU A 124 3.89 31.65 1.50
CA LEU A 124 3.56 31.73 0.08
C LEU A 124 4.69 32.42 -0.69
N SER A 125 4.94 31.96 -1.90
CA SER A 125 5.78 32.67 -2.86
C SER A 125 5.15 34.01 -3.24
N ALA A 126 5.96 34.98 -3.66
CA ALA A 126 5.47 36.28 -4.10
C ALA A 126 4.45 36.14 -5.27
N ALA A 127 4.68 35.18 -6.16
CA ALA A 127 3.76 34.88 -7.26
C ALA A 127 2.42 34.34 -6.75
N ALA A 128 2.43 33.38 -5.82
CA ALA A 128 1.22 32.81 -5.25
C ALA A 128 0.42 33.84 -4.44
N LEU A 129 1.12 34.68 -3.67
CA LEU A 129 0.50 35.80 -2.93
C LEU A 129 -0.14 36.81 -3.89
N SER A 130 0.54 37.17 -4.98
CA SER A 130 0.01 38.10 -5.98
C SER A 130 -1.25 37.56 -6.67
N VAL A 131 -1.30 36.26 -6.97
CA VAL A 131 -2.51 35.61 -7.50
C VAL A 131 -3.65 35.71 -6.50
N LEU A 132 -3.40 35.41 -5.22
CA LEU A 132 -4.41 35.44 -4.18
C LEU A 132 -4.99 36.85 -3.94
N GLN A 133 -4.17 37.88 -4.12
CA GLN A 133 -4.57 39.29 -3.98
C GLN A 133 -5.33 39.85 -5.19
N SER A 134 -5.40 39.10 -6.30
CA SER A 134 -6.12 39.55 -7.50
C SER A 134 -7.64 39.42 -7.37
N PRO A 135 -8.44 40.12 -8.21
CA PRO A 135 -9.86 39.82 -8.33
C PRO A 135 -10.05 38.35 -8.74
N ASP A 136 -10.92 37.63 -8.02
CA ASP A 136 -11.10 36.17 -8.06
C ASP A 136 -9.87 35.35 -7.64
N GLY A 137 -9.01 35.93 -6.81
CA GLY A 137 -7.73 35.34 -6.42
C GLY A 137 -7.83 33.95 -5.81
N ILE A 138 -8.91 33.63 -5.09
CA ILE A 138 -9.15 32.30 -4.52
C ILE A 138 -9.29 31.25 -5.64
N ASN A 139 -10.22 31.47 -6.59
CA ASN A 139 -10.46 30.53 -7.69
C ASN A 139 -9.19 30.36 -8.55
N LYS A 140 -8.52 31.48 -8.87
CA LYS A 140 -7.28 31.45 -9.65
C LYS A 140 -6.13 30.77 -8.91
N PHE A 141 -6.09 30.89 -7.58
CA PHE A 141 -5.10 30.20 -6.76
C PHE A 141 -5.32 28.69 -6.82
N GLN A 142 -6.56 28.23 -6.62
CA GLN A 142 -6.92 26.82 -6.66
C GLN A 142 -6.66 26.21 -8.05
N GLU A 143 -7.04 26.90 -9.12
CA GLU A 143 -6.77 26.45 -10.50
C GLU A 143 -5.26 26.28 -10.77
N ARG A 144 -4.43 27.13 -10.20
CA ARG A 144 -2.99 27.17 -10.46
C ARG A 144 -2.17 26.27 -9.55
N TYR A 145 -2.52 26.23 -8.26
CA TYR A 145 -1.74 25.58 -7.20
C TYR A 145 -2.49 24.40 -6.55
N GLY A 146 -3.75 24.16 -6.89
CA GLY A 146 -4.55 23.06 -6.36
C GLY A 146 -5.25 23.38 -5.04
N ASP A 147 -5.96 22.37 -4.54
CA ASP A 147 -6.75 22.41 -3.31
C ASP A 147 -5.92 21.96 -2.09
N TYR A 148 -4.93 21.10 -2.32
CA TYR A 148 -4.04 20.53 -1.29
C TYR A 148 -2.58 20.71 -1.68
N PHE A 149 -1.67 20.42 -0.76
CA PHE A 149 -0.25 20.29 -1.05
C PHE A 149 0.34 19.06 -0.36
N VAL A 150 1.44 18.54 -0.91
CA VAL A 150 2.15 17.37 -0.37
C VAL A 150 2.99 17.80 0.84
N TYR A 151 2.50 17.56 2.04
CA TYR A 151 3.20 17.90 3.29
C TYR A 151 3.96 16.72 3.91
N GLY A 152 3.69 15.49 3.44
CA GLY A 152 4.19 14.27 4.04
C GLY A 152 4.27 13.13 3.03
N ALA A 153 5.11 12.14 3.32
CA ALA A 153 5.20 10.91 2.56
C ALA A 153 5.39 9.73 3.50
N LEU A 154 4.69 8.63 3.19
CA LEU A 154 4.83 7.37 3.91
C LEU A 154 5.57 6.38 3.00
N SER A 155 6.74 5.92 3.44
CA SER A 155 7.46 4.85 2.74
C SER A 155 6.98 3.51 3.26
N ARG A 156 6.61 2.62 2.33
CA ARG A 156 6.14 1.27 2.66
C ARG A 156 6.76 0.28 1.68
N ALA A 157 7.29 -0.80 2.22
CA ALA A 157 7.59 -2.00 1.45
C ALA A 157 6.55 -3.06 1.79
N ARG A 158 6.00 -3.69 0.76
CA ARG A 158 5.03 -4.78 0.91
C ARG A 158 5.52 -5.98 0.14
N PHE A 159 5.53 -7.11 0.82
CA PHE A 159 5.81 -8.41 0.26
C PHE A 159 4.53 -9.25 0.31
N ASN A 160 4.15 -9.83 -0.82
CA ASN A 160 3.03 -10.75 -0.92
C ASN A 160 3.56 -12.11 -1.41
N ALA A 161 3.25 -13.17 -0.66
CA ALA A 161 3.41 -14.55 -1.10
C ALA A 161 2.03 -15.18 -1.23
N VAL A 162 1.76 -15.78 -2.39
CA VAL A 162 0.54 -16.51 -2.68
C VAL A 162 0.90 -17.98 -2.82
N CYS A 163 0.34 -18.80 -1.95
CA CYS A 163 0.41 -20.26 -2.03
C CYS A 163 -0.92 -20.77 -2.57
N THR A 164 -0.91 -21.41 -3.74
CA THR A 164 -2.08 -22.11 -4.28
C THR A 164 -1.90 -23.60 -4.06
N ILE A 165 -2.81 -24.20 -3.31
CA ILE A 165 -2.85 -25.63 -3.01
C ILE A 165 -3.96 -26.23 -3.86
N ARG A 166 -3.61 -27.10 -4.82
CA ARG A 166 -4.58 -27.88 -5.59
C ARG A 166 -4.67 -29.28 -5.05
N THR A 167 -5.88 -29.78 -4.88
CA THR A 167 -6.17 -31.11 -4.34
C THR A 167 -6.91 -31.95 -5.37
N SER A 168 -6.85 -33.27 -5.22
CA SER A 168 -7.60 -34.20 -6.06
C SER A 168 -9.10 -34.24 -5.74
N SER A 169 -9.52 -33.77 -4.55
CA SER A 169 -10.92 -33.75 -4.14
C SER A 169 -11.26 -32.58 -3.21
N ALA A 170 -12.55 -32.22 -3.18
CA ALA A 170 -13.10 -31.22 -2.26
C ALA A 170 -13.04 -31.68 -0.79
N SER A 171 -13.05 -32.99 -0.52
CA SER A 171 -12.92 -33.53 0.83
C SER A 171 -11.53 -33.23 1.40
N ILE A 172 -10.47 -33.55 0.63
CA ILE A 172 -9.08 -33.27 1.00
C ILE A 172 -8.86 -31.76 1.16
N ARG A 173 -9.43 -30.96 0.24
CA ARG A 173 -9.44 -29.50 0.35
C ARG A 173 -9.99 -29.05 1.71
N ASN A 174 -11.17 -29.52 2.11
CA ASN A 174 -11.79 -29.08 3.35
C ASN A 174 -10.98 -29.50 4.59
N GLN A 175 -10.34 -30.67 4.58
CA GLN A 175 -9.45 -31.08 5.67
C GLN A 175 -8.22 -30.15 5.80
N ILE A 176 -7.60 -29.80 4.67
CA ILE A 176 -6.46 -28.86 4.64
C ILE A 176 -6.91 -27.48 5.13
N LYS A 177 -8.07 -27.00 4.66
CA LYS A 177 -8.66 -25.74 5.11
C LYS A 177 -8.79 -25.69 6.63
N THR A 178 -9.44 -26.68 7.24
CA THR A 178 -9.66 -26.71 8.69
C THR A 178 -8.36 -26.73 9.48
N LYS A 179 -7.34 -27.46 9.02
CA LYS A 179 -6.02 -27.47 9.70
C LYS A 179 -5.30 -26.12 9.57
N LEU A 180 -5.34 -25.51 8.38
CA LEU A 180 -4.75 -24.17 8.17
C LEU A 180 -5.45 -23.12 9.06
N GLU A 181 -6.79 -23.13 9.11
CA GLU A 181 -7.56 -22.23 9.98
C GLU A 181 -7.20 -22.40 11.45
N ALA A 182 -7.04 -23.64 11.92
CA ALA A 182 -6.61 -23.91 13.29
C ALA A 182 -5.21 -23.31 13.59
N THR A 183 -4.24 -23.52 12.69
CA THR A 183 -2.85 -23.08 12.90
C THR A 183 -2.64 -21.58 12.71
N LEU A 184 -3.46 -20.90 11.90
CA LEU A 184 -3.42 -19.44 11.73
C LEU A 184 -3.73 -18.69 13.02
N THR A 185 -4.44 -19.31 13.95
CA THR A 185 -4.76 -18.76 15.28
C THR A 185 -3.57 -18.79 16.25
N GLU A 186 -2.57 -19.63 16.01
CA GLU A 186 -1.45 -19.89 16.95
C GLU A 186 -0.10 -19.33 16.48
N ALA A 187 -0.09 -18.41 15.49
CA ALA A 187 1.15 -17.93 14.85
C ALA A 187 2.04 -19.07 14.29
N GLY A 188 1.43 -20.20 13.94
CA GLY A 188 2.17 -21.38 13.48
C GLY A 188 2.74 -21.22 12.08
N SER A 189 3.91 -21.85 11.87
CA SER A 189 4.57 -21.91 10.57
C SER A 189 3.78 -22.77 9.57
N LEU A 190 3.69 -22.30 8.33
CA LEU A 190 3.14 -23.10 7.23
C LEU A 190 3.80 -24.46 7.07
N SER A 191 5.12 -24.52 7.30
CA SER A 191 5.87 -25.78 7.25
C SER A 191 5.34 -26.79 8.27
N ALA A 192 4.98 -26.35 9.47
CA ALA A 192 4.45 -27.22 10.51
C ALA A 192 3.06 -27.77 10.14
N VAL A 193 2.22 -26.98 9.47
CA VAL A 193 0.93 -27.45 8.95
C VAL A 193 1.14 -28.52 7.88
N PHE A 194 2.07 -28.29 6.96
CA PHE A 194 2.37 -29.25 5.90
C PHE A 194 2.98 -30.55 6.44
N GLU A 195 3.88 -30.48 7.42
CA GLU A 195 4.43 -31.67 8.08
C GLU A 195 3.38 -32.44 8.90
N SER A 196 2.48 -31.74 9.58
CA SER A 196 1.37 -32.35 10.33
C SER A 196 0.34 -32.98 9.40
N LEU A 197 0.08 -32.33 8.27
CA LEU A 197 -0.69 -32.92 7.19
C LEU A 197 0.04 -34.16 6.73
N SER A 198 1.28 -34.09 6.21
CA SER A 198 2.05 -35.17 5.59
C SER A 198 2.23 -36.45 6.41
N LYS A 199 1.89 -36.45 7.70
CA LYS A 199 1.91 -37.62 8.59
C LYS A 199 0.55 -38.33 8.72
N SER A 200 -0.56 -37.68 8.36
CA SER A 200 -1.96 -38.12 8.54
C SER A 200 -2.71 -38.88 7.41
N SER A 201 -2.22 -39.04 6.17
CA SER A 201 -2.91 -39.63 5.00
C SER A 201 -2.04 -39.68 3.71
N SER A 202 -1.66 -40.85 3.18
CA SER A 202 -0.84 -40.97 1.95
C SER A 202 -1.41 -40.36 0.65
N GLU A 203 -2.58 -39.72 0.69
CA GLU A 203 -3.30 -39.14 -0.46
C GLU A 203 -2.72 -37.82 -1.00
N TRP A 204 -1.69 -37.22 -0.38
CA TRP A 204 -1.11 -35.96 -0.88
C TRP A 204 -0.20 -36.09 -2.10
N ALA A 205 0.02 -37.29 -2.62
CA ALA A 205 0.81 -37.51 -3.84
C ALA A 205 0.27 -36.77 -5.09
N SER A 206 -0.94 -36.18 -5.00
CA SER A 206 -1.60 -35.38 -6.05
C SER A 206 -1.78 -33.91 -5.70
N THR A 207 -1.07 -33.40 -4.68
CA THR A 207 -1.18 -31.99 -4.26
C THR A 207 -0.13 -31.14 -4.96
N ASP A 208 -0.56 -30.30 -5.90
CA ASP A 208 0.31 -29.31 -6.53
C ASP A 208 0.30 -28.01 -5.72
N ILE A 209 1.49 -27.53 -5.35
CA ILE A 209 1.68 -26.27 -4.63
C ILE A 209 2.43 -25.30 -5.54
N ASP A 210 1.74 -24.22 -5.93
CA ASP A 210 2.38 -23.10 -6.63
C ASP A 210 2.58 -21.94 -5.65
N ILE A 211 3.80 -21.41 -5.61
CA ILE A 211 4.13 -20.22 -4.83
C ILE A 211 4.51 -19.09 -5.79
N ALA A 212 3.70 -18.04 -5.80
CA ALA A 212 4.02 -16.79 -6.47
C ALA A 212 4.40 -15.72 -5.43
N MET A 213 5.50 -15.00 -5.68
CA MET A 213 5.97 -13.94 -4.80
C MET A 213 6.07 -12.63 -5.57
N SER A 214 5.70 -11.53 -4.92
CA SER A 214 5.91 -10.17 -5.45
C SER A 214 6.22 -9.20 -4.33
N GLY A 215 7.13 -8.26 -4.58
CA GLY A 215 7.43 -7.17 -3.67
C GLY A 215 7.32 -5.82 -4.37
N VAL A 216 6.82 -4.82 -3.64
CA VAL A 216 6.83 -3.42 -4.09
C VAL A 216 7.42 -2.57 -2.97
N LYS A 217 8.32 -1.66 -3.35
CA LYS A 217 8.84 -0.62 -2.48
C LYS A 217 8.34 0.73 -2.99
N GLY A 218 7.49 1.38 -2.21
CA GLY A 218 7.13 2.78 -2.44
C GLY A 218 8.07 3.66 -1.64
N GLN A 219 8.84 4.52 -2.33
CA GLN A 219 9.68 5.52 -1.68
C GLN A 219 9.54 6.85 -2.42
N PRO A 220 9.38 7.98 -1.69
CA PRO A 220 9.43 9.29 -2.32
C PRO A 220 10.80 9.54 -2.93
N ALA A 221 10.84 10.25 -4.06
CA ALA A 221 12.10 10.68 -4.66
C ALA A 221 12.78 11.66 -3.69
N CYS A 222 13.85 11.22 -3.02
CA CYS A 222 14.73 12.13 -2.30
C CYS A 222 15.58 12.87 -3.33
N ASP A 223 15.35 14.18 -3.48
CA ASP A 223 16.30 15.09 -4.10
C ASP A 223 17.56 15.15 -3.21
N LYS A 224 18.44 14.16 -3.37
CA LYS A 224 19.91 14.23 -3.24
C LYS A 224 20.51 12.83 -3.22
N GLY A 225 21.48 12.62 -4.12
CA GLY A 225 22.32 11.44 -4.16
C GLY A 225 23.05 11.22 -2.85
N TYR A 226 22.63 10.21 -2.10
CA TYR A 226 23.50 9.51 -1.17
C TYR A 226 23.93 8.22 -1.86
N ASN A 227 25.17 8.21 -2.34
CA ASN A 227 25.87 7.00 -2.72
C ASN A 227 26.01 6.14 -1.46
N TYR A 228 25.12 5.17 -1.28
CA TYR A 228 25.44 4.04 -0.41
C TYR A 228 26.51 3.22 -1.12
N ARG A 229 27.77 3.41 -0.74
CA ARG A 229 28.78 2.37 -0.95
C ARG A 229 28.42 1.21 -0.03
N ALA A 230 28.37 0.02 -0.63
CA ALA A 230 28.24 -1.26 0.05
C ALA A 230 29.34 -1.45 1.10
#